data_AF-A0A3P8VMY5-F1
#
_entry.id   AF-A0A3P8VMY5-F1
#
_cell.length_a   1.000
_cell.length_b   1.000
_cell.length_c   1.000
_cell.angle_alpha   90.00
_cell.angle_beta   90.00
_cell.angle_gamma   90.00
#
_symmetry.space_group_name_H-M   'P 1'
#
loop_
_entity.id
_entity.type
_entity.pdbx_description
1 polymer ?
#
loop_
_entity_poly.entity_id
_entity_poly.type
_entity_poly.pdbx_seq_one_letter_code
_entity_poly.pdbx_strand_id
1 'polypeptide(L)'
;MGLLSLGSPLNWEESKKYADHIRKHGIIQFLNIYNKLKDRQKDVLKWGDEVEYMLLEMDHQDQKVRLVLHGEDVVETLQHQGEKINPNHPTLWRPEYASYMIEGTPGQPYGGTMSEFNTVEANMGKRRREASSVLRQNESICTITSFPRLGCPGFTKPEHRPSPVEKGVSKSLFFPDEAINRHPRFSTLTRNIRHRRGEKVVINVPIYKDKFTPSPFVEEFPEDDGEAARAALPDHIYMDAMGFGMGNCCLQVTFQACSIDEARYLYDQLATFCPIVMALSAASPFYRGYVSDIDCRWGVISASVDDRTQEERGLLPLKNNKFRIFKSRYDSIDSYLSSCGDKYNDIDLTIDNEIYEQLLAAGIDRLLAQHIAHLFIRDPLTVFEEKIHLDDENESDHFENIQSTNWQTMRFKPPPPNSDIGWRVEFRPMEVQLTDFENAAYVVFVVLLTRVILSYKLDFLIPLSKVDENMKVAQRRNAVQEGMFYFRKDIFKGCSTVLDGATSPQNGLESDCGNEEYTLMSIDTIINGKEGVFQGLIPILNCYLENMEVDVDTRCAILNYLKLIKKRASGELMTMAKWMREFVAKHPEYKQDSVISDKINYDLIQQCDRISKGEEACPELIGTPGNKVK
;
A
#
# COMPACT_ATOMS: atom_id res chain seq x y z
N MET A 1 -13.14 3.44 -2.03
CA MET A 1 -12.68 3.74 -3.42
C MET A 1 -13.78 4.35 -4.30
N GLY A 2 -13.41 5.13 -5.33
CA GLY A 2 -14.35 5.62 -6.34
C GLY A 2 -14.89 4.47 -7.18
N LEU A 3 -16.18 4.48 -7.51
CA LEU A 3 -16.75 3.47 -8.41
C LEU A 3 -16.00 3.50 -9.75
N LEU A 4 -15.63 2.32 -10.24
CA LEU A 4 -15.14 2.19 -11.61
C LEU A 4 -16.27 2.56 -12.57
N SER A 5 -16.19 3.74 -13.18
CA SER A 5 -17.11 4.13 -14.24
C SER A 5 -16.78 3.33 -15.51
N LEU A 6 -17.79 2.70 -16.09
CA LEU A 6 -17.70 2.16 -17.44
C LEU A 6 -17.66 3.32 -18.44
N GLY A 7 -16.79 3.22 -19.44
CA GLY A 7 -16.61 4.23 -20.49
C GLY A 7 -15.65 3.72 -21.56
N SER A 8 -15.43 4.54 -22.59
CA SER A 8 -14.57 4.24 -23.73
C SER A 8 -13.16 4.77 -23.48
N PRO A 9 -12.19 3.93 -23.08
CA PRO A 9 -10.86 4.41 -22.72
C PRO A 9 -10.03 4.81 -23.95
N LEU A 10 -9.35 5.93 -23.83
CA LEU A 10 -8.41 6.43 -24.84
C LEU A 10 -7.07 5.69 -24.75
N ASN A 11 -6.44 5.46 -25.91
CA ASN A 11 -5.03 5.04 -25.92
C ASN A 11 -4.10 6.20 -25.53
N TRP A 12 -2.80 5.93 -25.38
CA TRP A 12 -1.84 6.95 -24.94
C TRP A 12 -1.76 8.17 -25.88
N GLU A 13 -1.68 7.95 -27.19
CA GLU A 13 -1.58 9.03 -28.18
C GLU A 13 -2.81 9.94 -28.20
N GLU A 14 -3.98 9.39 -27.87
CA GLU A 14 -5.21 10.15 -27.69
C GLU A 14 -5.26 10.85 -26.32
N SER A 15 -4.96 10.13 -25.24
CA SER A 15 -4.97 10.65 -23.87
C SER A 15 -4.03 11.85 -23.71
N LYS A 16 -2.83 11.77 -24.30
CA LYS A 16 -1.80 12.81 -24.25
C LYS A 16 -2.30 14.16 -24.79
N LYS A 17 -3.22 14.17 -25.77
CA LYS A 17 -3.78 15.40 -26.35
C LYS A 17 -4.64 16.19 -25.36
N TYR A 18 -5.20 15.51 -24.36
CA TYR A 18 -6.05 16.10 -23.33
C TYR A 18 -5.33 16.26 -21.98
N ALA A 19 -4.04 15.94 -21.89
CA ALA A 19 -3.31 15.95 -20.62
C ALA A 19 -3.35 17.32 -19.91
N ASP A 20 -3.07 18.40 -20.64
CA ASP A 20 -3.12 19.78 -20.09
C ASP A 20 -4.54 20.22 -19.75
N HIS A 21 -5.53 19.81 -20.54
CA HIS A 21 -6.95 20.04 -20.26
C HIS A 21 -7.35 19.40 -18.93
N ILE A 22 -7.05 18.12 -18.75
CA ILE A 22 -7.36 17.38 -17.51
C ILE A 22 -6.61 17.97 -16.32
N ARG A 23 -5.33 18.35 -16.46
CA ARG A 23 -4.60 19.02 -15.38
C ARG A 23 -5.27 20.33 -14.98
N LYS A 24 -5.57 21.20 -15.96
CA LYS A 24 -6.21 22.50 -15.71
C LYS A 24 -7.55 22.34 -15.01
N HIS A 25 -8.43 21.49 -15.53
CA HIS A 25 -9.77 21.28 -14.98
C HIS A 25 -9.72 20.54 -13.63
N GLY A 26 -8.78 19.60 -13.44
CA GLY A 26 -8.54 18.95 -12.15
C GLY A 26 -8.12 19.94 -11.04
N ILE A 27 -7.32 20.96 -11.35
CA ILE A 27 -7.00 22.04 -10.40
C ILE A 27 -8.23 22.88 -10.07
N ILE A 28 -9.08 23.20 -11.06
CA ILE A 28 -10.34 23.93 -10.82
C ILE A 28 -11.26 23.11 -9.90
N GLN A 29 -11.44 21.82 -10.16
CA GLN A 29 -12.21 20.90 -9.32
C GLN A 29 -11.69 20.87 -7.88
N PHE A 30 -10.38 20.77 -7.70
CA PHE A 30 -9.77 20.82 -6.37
C PHE A 30 -10.02 22.16 -5.66
N LEU A 31 -9.86 23.29 -6.36
CA LEU A 31 -10.14 24.61 -5.81
C LEU A 31 -11.60 24.77 -5.38
N ASN A 32 -12.54 24.21 -6.16
CA ASN A 32 -13.96 24.20 -5.82
C ASN A 32 -14.23 23.39 -4.55
N ILE A 33 -13.65 22.18 -4.44
CA ILE A 33 -13.76 21.34 -3.24
C ILE A 33 -13.15 22.07 -2.02
N TYR A 34 -11.93 22.58 -2.17
CA TYR A 34 -11.22 23.27 -1.10
C TYR A 34 -12.01 24.49 -0.60
N ASN A 35 -12.46 25.37 -1.50
CA ASN A 35 -13.21 26.57 -1.09
C ASN A 35 -14.55 26.25 -0.44
N LYS A 36 -15.22 25.17 -0.85
CA LYS A 36 -16.47 24.72 -0.22
C LYS A 36 -16.25 24.14 1.18
N LEU A 37 -15.09 23.53 1.47
CA LEU A 37 -14.91 22.63 2.63
C LEU A 37 -13.68 22.91 3.50
N LYS A 38 -12.87 23.94 3.22
CA LYS A 38 -11.69 24.30 4.02
C LYS A 38 -12.01 24.68 5.46
N ASP A 39 -13.16 25.32 5.68
CA ASP A 39 -13.63 25.74 7.01
C ASP A 39 -14.46 24.65 7.73
N ARG A 40 -14.58 23.46 7.13
CA ARG A 40 -15.28 22.33 7.73
C ARG A 40 -14.50 21.81 8.94
N GLN A 41 -15.19 21.70 10.06
CA GLN A 41 -14.65 21.32 11.36
C GLN A 41 -15.62 20.36 12.06
N LYS A 42 -15.13 19.67 13.11
CA LYS A 42 -15.93 18.80 13.99
C LYS A 42 -16.50 17.56 13.29
N ASP A 43 -15.89 17.12 12.19
CA ASP A 43 -16.16 15.78 11.69
C ASP A 43 -15.72 14.75 12.75
N VAL A 44 -16.50 13.68 12.89
CA VAL A 44 -16.16 12.60 13.81
C VAL A 44 -15.18 11.63 13.15
N LEU A 45 -14.34 11.00 13.98
CA LEU A 45 -13.49 9.91 13.52
C LEU A 45 -14.37 8.79 12.95
N LYS A 46 -14.25 8.61 11.63
CA LYS A 46 -14.72 7.44 10.89
C LYS A 46 -13.50 6.78 10.26
N TRP A 47 -13.46 5.47 10.19
CA TRP A 47 -12.33 4.77 9.58
C TRP A 47 -12.76 3.43 8.99
N GLY A 48 -11.92 2.86 8.14
CA GLY A 48 -12.20 1.58 7.50
C GLY A 48 -10.94 0.98 6.92
N ASP A 49 -10.88 -0.34 6.92
CA ASP A 49 -9.82 -1.10 6.26
C ASP A 49 -10.23 -1.55 4.86
N GLU A 50 -9.23 -1.70 3.99
CA GLU A 50 -9.36 -2.31 2.67
C GLU A 50 -8.41 -3.54 2.64
N VAL A 51 -8.97 -4.72 2.38
CA VAL A 51 -8.24 -6.00 2.33
C VAL A 51 -8.34 -6.58 0.93
N GLU A 52 -7.19 -6.84 0.33
CA GLU A 52 -7.09 -7.47 -0.98
C GLU A 52 -6.86 -8.97 -0.85
N TYR A 53 -7.50 -9.75 -1.73
CA TYR A 53 -7.50 -11.21 -1.71
C TYR A 53 -7.13 -11.78 -3.08
N MET A 54 -6.46 -12.93 -3.08
CA MET A 54 -6.22 -13.73 -4.29
C MET A 54 -7.16 -14.94 -4.34
N LEU A 55 -7.71 -15.20 -5.52
CA LEU A 55 -8.49 -16.40 -5.84
C LEU A 55 -7.57 -17.50 -6.37
N LEU A 56 -7.64 -18.67 -5.75
CA LEU A 56 -6.74 -19.79 -5.99
C LEU A 56 -7.52 -21.06 -6.31
N GLU A 57 -7.00 -21.89 -7.19
CA GLU A 57 -7.45 -23.27 -7.40
C GLU A 57 -6.36 -24.24 -6.94
N MET A 58 -6.75 -25.21 -6.13
CA MET A 58 -5.89 -26.28 -5.61
C MET A 58 -6.06 -27.53 -6.46
N ASP A 59 -5.11 -27.79 -7.35
CA ASP A 59 -5.06 -29.02 -8.13
C ASP A 59 -4.38 -30.12 -7.32
N HIS A 60 -5.19 -30.91 -6.60
CA HIS A 60 -4.70 -32.00 -5.77
C HIS A 60 -4.12 -33.18 -6.57
N GLN A 61 -4.45 -33.31 -7.86
CA GLN A 61 -3.95 -34.41 -8.70
C GLN A 61 -2.53 -34.12 -9.16
N ASP A 62 -2.31 -32.92 -9.70
CA ASP A 62 -0.99 -32.50 -10.20
C ASP A 62 -0.13 -31.81 -9.12
N GLN A 63 -0.68 -31.60 -7.92
CA GLN A 63 -0.07 -30.86 -6.82
C GLN A 63 0.39 -29.47 -7.25
N LYS A 64 -0.54 -28.72 -7.85
CA LYS A 64 -0.34 -27.35 -8.35
C LYS A 64 -1.34 -26.40 -7.74
N VAL A 65 -0.94 -25.14 -7.62
CA VAL A 65 -1.86 -24.04 -7.27
C VAL A 65 -1.82 -23.02 -8.38
N ARG A 66 -2.99 -22.57 -8.81
CA ARG A 66 -3.17 -21.64 -9.91
C ARG A 66 -4.06 -20.47 -9.49
N LEU A 67 -3.76 -19.28 -9.99
CA LEU A 67 -4.58 -18.08 -9.80
C LEU A 67 -5.79 -18.11 -10.72
N VAL A 68 -7.00 -17.96 -10.17
CA VAL A 68 -8.24 -18.14 -10.96
C VAL A 68 -8.71 -16.82 -11.55
N LEU A 69 -8.82 -16.76 -12.88
CA LEU A 69 -9.04 -15.52 -13.63
C LEU A 69 -10.53 -15.13 -13.76
N HIS A 70 -11.30 -15.19 -12.67
CA HIS A 70 -12.73 -14.89 -12.67
C HIS A 70 -13.19 -13.98 -11.52
N GLY A 71 -12.27 -13.19 -10.96
CA GLY A 71 -12.54 -12.28 -9.85
C GLY A 71 -13.66 -11.26 -10.12
N GLU A 72 -13.83 -10.82 -11.38
CA GLU A 72 -14.96 -9.95 -11.72
C GLU A 72 -16.32 -10.67 -11.59
N ASP A 73 -16.42 -11.94 -12.01
CA ASP A 73 -17.65 -12.72 -11.86
C ASP A 73 -17.98 -12.94 -10.38
N VAL A 74 -16.95 -13.16 -9.54
CA VAL A 74 -17.07 -13.26 -8.08
C VAL A 74 -17.55 -11.95 -7.48
N VAL A 75 -16.93 -10.82 -7.84
CA VAL A 75 -17.33 -9.49 -7.35
C VAL A 75 -18.75 -9.15 -7.78
N GLU A 76 -19.14 -9.41 -9.03
CA GLU A 76 -20.50 -9.16 -9.50
C GLU A 76 -21.52 -9.95 -8.70
N THR A 77 -21.23 -11.24 -8.45
CA THR A 77 -22.08 -12.11 -7.63
C THR A 77 -22.21 -11.59 -6.21
N LEU A 78 -21.09 -11.21 -5.58
CA LEU A 78 -21.07 -10.68 -4.21
C LEU A 78 -21.81 -9.34 -4.09
N GLN A 79 -21.64 -8.44 -5.06
CA GLN A 79 -22.38 -7.17 -5.10
C GLN A 79 -23.88 -7.40 -5.30
N HIS A 80 -24.26 -8.35 -6.17
CA HIS A 80 -25.66 -8.70 -6.39
C HIS A 80 -26.29 -9.32 -5.13
N GLN A 81 -25.58 -10.19 -4.42
CA GLN A 81 -26.06 -10.79 -3.17
C GLN A 81 -25.98 -9.82 -1.97
N GLY A 82 -25.19 -8.75 -2.10
CA GLY A 82 -24.88 -7.80 -1.05
C GLY A 82 -25.48 -6.41 -1.28
N GLU A 83 -24.62 -5.43 -1.56
CA GLU A 83 -24.96 -4.00 -1.58
C GLU A 83 -26.09 -3.63 -2.58
N LYS A 84 -26.26 -4.39 -3.68
CA LYS A 84 -27.33 -4.14 -4.65
C LYS A 84 -28.72 -4.54 -4.15
N ILE A 85 -28.80 -5.49 -3.20
CA ILE A 85 -30.07 -5.91 -2.55
C ILE A 85 -30.28 -5.15 -1.23
N ASN A 86 -29.22 -5.00 -0.45
CA ASN A 86 -29.24 -4.31 0.83
C ASN A 86 -28.18 -3.20 0.83
N PRO A 87 -28.57 -1.93 0.67
CA PRO A 87 -27.63 -0.80 0.73
C PRO A 87 -26.85 -0.70 2.05
N ASN A 88 -27.36 -1.31 3.13
CA ASN A 88 -26.72 -1.41 4.43
C ASN A 88 -26.03 -2.77 4.65
N HIS A 89 -25.68 -3.47 3.58
CA HIS A 89 -24.96 -4.74 3.67
C HIS A 89 -23.61 -4.50 4.38
N PRO A 90 -23.25 -5.27 5.42
CA PRO A 90 -22.06 -5.02 6.23
C PRO A 90 -20.71 -5.24 5.54
N THR A 91 -20.67 -5.58 4.26
CA THR A 91 -19.44 -5.79 3.48
C THR A 91 -19.63 -5.25 2.06
N LEU A 92 -18.60 -4.61 1.50
CA LEU A 92 -18.59 -4.15 0.11
C LEU A 92 -17.43 -4.79 -0.64
N TRP A 93 -17.63 -5.03 -1.93
CA TRP A 93 -16.67 -5.71 -2.79
C TRP A 93 -16.34 -4.88 -4.03
N ARG A 94 -15.05 -4.75 -4.34
CA ARG A 94 -14.55 -4.00 -5.49
C ARG A 94 -13.58 -4.87 -6.30
N PRO A 95 -13.53 -4.69 -7.63
CA PRO A 95 -12.51 -5.33 -8.45
C PRO A 95 -11.15 -4.66 -8.23
N GLU A 96 -10.09 -5.44 -8.36
CA GLU A 96 -8.71 -4.99 -8.35
C GLU A 96 -8.00 -5.24 -9.69
N TYR A 97 -6.75 -4.79 -9.82
CA TYR A 97 -5.99 -4.84 -11.08
C TYR A 97 -6.00 -6.21 -11.77
N ALA A 98 -5.79 -7.29 -11.02
CA ALA A 98 -5.68 -8.61 -11.59
C ALA A 98 -7.03 -9.34 -11.63
N SER A 99 -7.25 -10.14 -12.68
CA SER A 99 -8.45 -10.97 -12.85
C SER A 99 -8.62 -12.02 -11.75
N TYR A 100 -7.58 -12.28 -10.94
CA TYR A 100 -7.61 -13.19 -9.80
C TYR A 100 -7.71 -12.48 -8.46
N MET A 101 -7.90 -11.15 -8.43
CA MET A 101 -8.00 -10.37 -7.21
C MET A 101 -9.41 -9.84 -6.97
N ILE A 102 -9.78 -9.80 -5.70
CA ILE A 102 -10.96 -9.08 -5.21
C ILE A 102 -10.57 -8.27 -3.97
N GLU A 103 -11.21 -7.12 -3.75
CA GLU A 103 -11.01 -6.31 -2.56
C GLU A 103 -12.30 -6.23 -1.75
N GLY A 104 -12.18 -6.43 -0.44
CA GLY A 104 -13.28 -6.33 0.51
C GLY A 104 -13.08 -5.19 1.51
N THR A 105 -14.14 -4.45 1.81
CA THR A 105 -14.19 -3.37 2.81
C THR A 105 -15.41 -3.56 3.74
N PRO A 106 -15.44 -2.94 4.93
CA PRO A 106 -16.66 -2.91 5.72
C PRO A 106 -17.77 -2.13 4.98
N GLY A 107 -19.01 -2.59 5.17
CA GLY A 107 -20.23 -2.02 4.59
C GLY A 107 -20.44 -0.53 4.88
N GLN A 108 -19.99 -0.13 6.06
CA GLN A 108 -20.02 1.22 6.58
C GLN A 108 -18.70 1.46 7.32
N PRO A 109 -18.20 2.70 7.38
CA PRO A 109 -17.02 2.99 8.17
C PRO A 109 -17.29 2.73 9.65
N TYR A 110 -16.28 2.24 10.36
CA TYR A 110 -16.28 2.10 11.81
C TYR A 110 -16.38 3.48 12.49
N GLY A 111 -17.03 3.52 13.64
CA GLY A 111 -17.14 4.71 14.48
C GLY A 111 -15.89 5.00 15.33
N GLY A 112 -15.97 6.08 16.12
CA GLY A 112 -14.88 6.52 17.02
C GLY A 112 -14.87 5.88 18.40
N THR A 113 -15.87 5.05 18.76
CA THR A 113 -15.94 4.40 20.08
C THR A 113 -14.93 3.26 20.18
N MET A 114 -14.48 2.97 21.41
CA MET A 114 -13.53 1.88 21.63
C MET A 114 -14.11 0.49 21.28
N SER A 115 -15.41 0.30 21.45
CA SER A 115 -16.09 -0.97 21.13
C SER A 115 -15.97 -1.39 19.66
N GLU A 116 -15.73 -0.44 18.75
CA GLU A 116 -15.53 -0.72 17.32
C GLU A 116 -14.28 -1.58 17.05
N PHE A 117 -13.29 -1.58 17.95
CA PHE A 117 -12.12 -2.43 17.80
C PHE A 117 -12.45 -3.94 17.81
N ASN A 118 -13.57 -4.34 18.43
CA ASN A 118 -14.04 -5.73 18.41
C ASN A 118 -14.72 -6.13 17.09
N THR A 119 -15.13 -5.16 16.25
CA THR A 119 -15.91 -5.44 15.04
C THR A 119 -15.03 -5.69 13.82
N VAL A 120 -13.75 -5.28 13.85
CA VAL A 120 -12.79 -5.39 12.73
C VAL A 120 -12.57 -6.84 12.31
N GLU A 121 -12.03 -7.68 13.21
CA GLU A 121 -11.74 -9.10 12.95
C GLU A 121 -13.01 -9.85 12.54
N ALA A 122 -14.14 -9.56 13.21
CA ALA A 122 -15.43 -10.17 12.89
C ALA A 122 -15.92 -9.80 11.48
N ASN A 123 -15.72 -8.55 11.06
CA ASN A 123 -16.07 -8.09 9.71
C ASN A 123 -15.15 -8.69 8.64
N MET A 124 -13.84 -8.75 8.87
CA MET A 124 -12.88 -9.43 7.98
C MET A 124 -13.25 -10.91 7.82
N GLY A 125 -13.55 -11.60 8.92
CA GLY A 125 -14.00 -13.00 8.88
C GLY A 125 -15.34 -13.16 8.17
N LYS A 126 -16.24 -12.17 8.25
CA LYS A 126 -17.49 -12.17 7.46
C LYS A 126 -17.19 -12.03 5.97
N ARG A 127 -16.34 -11.09 5.56
CA ARG A 127 -15.88 -10.94 4.17
C ARG A 127 -15.32 -12.25 3.63
N ARG A 128 -14.39 -12.88 4.36
CA ARG A 128 -13.79 -14.15 3.97
C ARG A 128 -14.86 -15.23 3.74
N ARG A 129 -15.79 -15.43 4.68
CA ARG A 129 -16.87 -16.42 4.56
C ARG A 129 -17.80 -16.12 3.38
N GLU A 130 -18.15 -14.86 3.16
CA GLU A 130 -19.03 -14.44 2.07
C GLU A 130 -18.38 -14.72 0.71
N ALA A 131 -17.12 -14.30 0.52
CA ALA A 131 -16.37 -14.60 -0.70
C ALA A 131 -16.19 -16.11 -0.90
N SER A 132 -15.82 -16.88 0.14
CA SER A 132 -15.70 -18.33 0.03
C SER A 132 -17.00 -19.03 -0.37
N SER A 133 -18.17 -18.47 -0.01
CA SER A 133 -19.47 -19.09 -0.29
C SER A 133 -19.86 -19.10 -1.78
N VAL A 134 -19.21 -18.27 -2.59
CA VAL A 134 -19.48 -18.15 -4.03
C VAL A 134 -18.40 -18.78 -4.91
N LEU A 135 -17.35 -19.37 -4.31
CA LEU A 135 -16.27 -20.05 -5.04
C LEU A 135 -16.67 -21.47 -5.44
N ARG A 136 -16.01 -21.99 -6.47
CA ARG A 136 -16.24 -23.35 -6.96
C ARG A 136 -15.53 -24.39 -6.09
N GLN A 137 -15.82 -25.66 -6.35
CA GLN A 137 -15.09 -26.75 -5.71
C GLN A 137 -13.59 -26.67 -6.03
N ASN A 138 -12.76 -26.91 -5.02
CA ASN A 138 -11.29 -26.79 -5.06
C ASN A 138 -10.75 -25.36 -5.24
N GLU A 139 -11.62 -24.36 -5.29
CA GLU A 139 -11.20 -22.96 -5.22
C GLU A 139 -11.18 -22.48 -3.76
N SER A 140 -10.26 -21.55 -3.48
CA SER A 140 -10.16 -20.89 -2.19
C SER A 140 -9.77 -19.43 -2.36
N ILE A 141 -9.91 -18.67 -1.28
CA ILE A 141 -9.51 -17.27 -1.20
C ILE A 141 -8.42 -17.15 -0.14
N CYS A 142 -7.33 -16.47 -0.48
CA CYS A 142 -6.22 -16.30 0.45
C CYS A 142 -5.74 -14.84 0.48
N THR A 143 -5.36 -14.38 1.67
CA THR A 143 -4.72 -13.08 1.88
C THR A 143 -3.21 -13.27 1.90
N ILE A 144 -2.64 -13.48 0.72
CA ILE A 144 -1.18 -13.53 0.50
C ILE A 144 -0.76 -12.26 -0.24
N THR A 145 0.34 -11.65 0.19
CA THR A 145 0.81 -10.42 -0.47
C THR A 145 1.30 -10.69 -1.89
N SER A 146 2.22 -11.65 -2.08
CA SER A 146 2.75 -12.00 -3.40
C SER A 146 2.57 -13.49 -3.67
N PHE A 147 1.97 -13.85 -4.80
CA PHE A 147 1.88 -15.26 -5.21
C PHE A 147 3.26 -15.78 -5.64
N PRO A 148 3.82 -16.81 -4.98
CA PRO A 148 5.24 -17.16 -5.13
C PRO A 148 5.68 -17.48 -6.57
N ARG A 149 4.79 -18.07 -7.36
CA ARG A 149 5.03 -18.48 -8.76
C ARG A 149 4.30 -17.60 -9.77
N LEU A 150 4.00 -16.35 -9.43
CA LEU A 150 3.39 -15.41 -10.36
C LEU A 150 4.26 -15.25 -11.61
N GLY A 151 3.69 -15.38 -12.81
CA GLY A 151 4.45 -15.32 -14.07
C GLY A 151 5.24 -16.58 -14.44
N CYS A 152 5.17 -17.65 -13.65
CA CYS A 152 5.72 -18.96 -14.03
C CYS A 152 4.79 -19.69 -15.02
N PRO A 153 5.30 -20.61 -15.87
CA PRO A 153 4.44 -21.39 -16.75
C PRO A 153 3.29 -22.07 -16.01
N GLY A 154 2.08 -21.95 -16.52
CA GLY A 154 0.89 -22.61 -15.94
C GLY A 154 0.31 -21.95 -14.69
N PHE A 155 0.72 -20.74 -14.31
CA PHE A 155 0.30 -20.13 -13.04
C PHE A 155 -1.18 -19.70 -12.96
N THR A 156 -1.90 -19.65 -14.09
CA THR A 156 -3.30 -19.20 -14.16
C THR A 156 -4.28 -20.35 -14.38
N LYS A 157 -5.54 -20.14 -13.99
CA LYS A 157 -6.69 -21.00 -14.32
C LYS A 157 -7.82 -20.16 -14.94
N PRO A 158 -8.23 -20.42 -16.20
CA PRO A 158 -7.57 -21.32 -17.18
C PRO A 158 -6.12 -20.92 -17.45
N GLU A 159 -5.33 -21.86 -17.97
CA GLU A 159 -3.93 -21.60 -18.32
C GLU A 159 -3.86 -20.71 -19.57
N HIS A 160 -3.16 -19.59 -19.45
CA HIS A 160 -2.85 -18.70 -20.56
C HIS A 160 -1.34 -18.55 -20.70
N ARG A 161 -0.87 -18.48 -21.95
CA ARG A 161 0.54 -18.18 -22.25
C ARG A 161 0.70 -16.69 -22.51
N PRO A 162 1.76 -16.04 -22.02
CA PRO A 162 2.06 -14.66 -22.38
C PRO A 162 2.29 -14.54 -23.90
N SER A 163 1.88 -13.41 -24.46
CA SER A 163 2.05 -13.08 -25.88
C SER A 163 2.81 -11.76 -25.98
N PRO A 164 4.16 -11.79 -26.08
CA PRO A 164 5.01 -10.60 -26.04
C PRO A 164 5.01 -9.84 -27.38
N VAL A 165 3.83 -9.41 -27.83
CA VAL A 165 3.64 -8.66 -29.07
C VAL A 165 3.33 -7.20 -28.78
N GLU A 166 3.79 -6.29 -29.64
CA GLU A 166 3.61 -4.83 -29.44
C GLU A 166 2.14 -4.40 -29.34
N LYS A 167 1.23 -5.12 -30.02
CA LYS A 167 -0.21 -4.89 -29.95
C LYS A 167 -0.86 -5.39 -28.66
N GLY A 168 -0.15 -6.21 -27.87
CA GLY A 168 -0.61 -6.69 -26.57
C GLY A 168 -0.66 -5.57 -25.53
N VAL A 169 -1.36 -5.82 -24.44
CA VAL A 169 -1.53 -4.85 -23.36
C VAL A 169 -0.18 -4.66 -22.63
N SER A 170 0.36 -5.75 -22.07
CA SER A 170 1.59 -5.70 -21.29
C SER A 170 2.87 -5.88 -22.11
N LYS A 171 2.80 -6.62 -23.24
CA LYS A 171 3.98 -7.11 -23.99
C LYS A 171 4.93 -7.96 -23.11
N SER A 172 4.42 -8.51 -22.01
CA SER A 172 5.22 -9.24 -21.04
C SER A 172 5.68 -10.59 -21.58
N LEU A 173 6.87 -11.02 -21.15
CA LEU A 173 7.39 -12.37 -21.37
C LEU A 173 6.78 -13.42 -20.43
N PHE A 174 6.13 -12.99 -19.34
CA PHE A 174 5.76 -13.86 -18.22
C PHE A 174 4.30 -13.75 -17.83
N PHE A 175 3.71 -12.55 -17.98
CA PHE A 175 2.37 -12.23 -17.50
C PHE A 175 1.37 -12.16 -18.66
N PRO A 176 0.42 -13.10 -18.80
CA PRO A 176 -0.59 -13.05 -19.85
C PRO A 176 -1.58 -11.90 -19.61
N ASP A 177 -2.03 -11.26 -20.69
CA ASP A 177 -2.94 -10.13 -20.60
C ASP A 177 -4.31 -10.53 -20.02
N GLU A 178 -4.71 -11.80 -20.14
CA GLU A 178 -5.94 -12.34 -19.53
C GLU A 178 -5.92 -12.33 -17.99
N ALA A 179 -4.72 -12.27 -17.40
CA ALA A 179 -4.57 -12.10 -15.95
C ALA A 179 -4.81 -10.64 -15.50
N ILE A 180 -4.96 -9.69 -16.42
CA ILE A 180 -5.41 -8.32 -16.14
C ILE A 180 -6.94 -8.31 -16.11
N ASN A 181 -7.50 -7.68 -15.09
CA ASN A 181 -8.95 -7.58 -14.91
C ASN A 181 -9.63 -6.99 -16.17
N ARG A 182 -10.78 -7.58 -16.55
CA ARG A 182 -11.48 -7.24 -17.81
C ARG A 182 -12.01 -5.81 -17.81
N HIS A 183 -12.15 -5.16 -16.66
CA HIS A 183 -12.56 -3.77 -16.61
C HIS A 183 -11.59 -2.88 -17.40
N PRO A 184 -12.06 -2.06 -18.38
CA PRO A 184 -11.19 -1.39 -19.35
C PRO A 184 -10.13 -0.46 -18.76
N ARG A 185 -10.36 0.06 -17.55
CA ARG A 185 -9.38 0.85 -16.79
C ARG A 185 -8.02 0.16 -16.69
N PHE A 186 -7.98 -1.12 -16.33
CA PHE A 186 -6.74 -1.78 -15.94
C PHE A 186 -5.85 -2.08 -17.14
N SER A 187 -6.44 -2.61 -18.22
CA SER A 187 -5.70 -2.83 -19.47
C SER A 187 -5.25 -1.51 -20.11
N THR A 188 -6.07 -0.47 -20.04
CA THR A 188 -5.70 0.88 -20.50
C THR A 188 -4.52 1.44 -19.72
N LEU A 189 -4.55 1.31 -18.39
CA LEU A 189 -3.47 1.77 -17.52
C LEU A 189 -2.15 1.06 -17.84
N THR A 190 -2.14 -0.28 -17.92
CA THR A 190 -0.95 -1.06 -18.29
C THR A 190 -0.38 -0.63 -19.63
N ARG A 191 -1.23 -0.55 -20.66
CA ARG A 191 -0.84 -0.14 -22.01
C ARG A 191 -0.29 1.27 -22.02
N ASN A 192 -1.00 2.23 -21.42
CA ASN A 192 -0.63 3.64 -21.46
C ASN A 192 0.65 3.93 -20.68
N ILE A 193 0.92 3.23 -19.56
CA ILE A 193 2.21 3.29 -18.86
C ILE A 193 3.36 2.88 -19.80
N ARG A 194 3.23 1.72 -20.46
CA ARG A 194 4.25 1.20 -21.38
C ARG A 194 4.51 2.15 -22.55
N HIS A 195 3.45 2.65 -23.19
CA HIS A 195 3.59 3.59 -24.32
C HIS A 195 4.12 4.96 -23.88
N ARG A 196 3.69 5.48 -22.73
CA ARG A 196 4.23 6.73 -22.16
C ARG A 196 5.72 6.59 -21.87
N ARG A 197 6.12 5.50 -21.21
CA ARG A 197 7.50 5.19 -20.83
C ARG A 197 8.39 5.01 -22.06
N GLY A 198 7.83 4.46 -23.15
CA GLY A 198 8.53 4.12 -24.40
C GLY A 198 9.24 2.75 -24.36
N GLU A 199 9.09 2.03 -23.25
CA GLU A 199 9.65 0.70 -22.98
C GLU A 199 8.75 0.02 -21.92
N LYS A 200 8.88 -1.28 -21.73
CA LYS A 200 8.25 -2.01 -20.62
C LYS A 200 8.73 -1.45 -19.29
N VAL A 201 7.91 -1.64 -18.27
CA VAL A 201 8.36 -1.47 -16.89
C VAL A 201 9.46 -2.50 -16.61
N VAL A 202 10.43 -2.11 -15.78
CA VAL A 202 11.61 -2.93 -15.48
C VAL A 202 11.69 -3.11 -13.98
N ILE A 203 11.57 -4.35 -13.53
CA ILE A 203 11.61 -4.70 -12.12
C ILE A 203 12.75 -5.71 -11.93
N ASN A 204 13.77 -5.32 -11.19
CA ASN A 204 14.90 -6.18 -10.83
C ASN A 204 14.91 -6.37 -9.32
N VAL A 205 14.54 -7.56 -8.86
CA VAL A 205 14.51 -7.91 -7.43
C VAL A 205 15.76 -8.73 -7.10
N PRO A 206 16.59 -8.36 -6.13
CA PRO A 206 17.77 -9.15 -5.77
C PRO A 206 17.38 -10.59 -5.46
N ILE A 207 18.08 -11.56 -6.06
CA ILE A 207 17.85 -12.98 -5.77
C ILE A 207 18.52 -13.37 -4.45
N TYR A 208 17.90 -14.27 -3.69
CA TYR A 208 18.55 -14.89 -2.55
C TYR A 208 19.74 -15.75 -3.02
N LYS A 209 20.91 -15.53 -2.43
CA LYS A 209 22.11 -16.32 -2.71
C LYS A 209 22.23 -17.46 -1.72
N ASP A 210 21.56 -18.57 -2.01
CA ASP A 210 21.70 -19.82 -1.28
C ASP A 210 22.90 -20.62 -1.79
N LYS A 211 23.17 -21.78 -1.17
CA LYS A 211 24.36 -22.61 -1.40
C LYS A 211 24.58 -22.98 -2.87
N PHE A 212 23.50 -23.25 -3.61
CA PHE A 212 23.53 -23.65 -5.01
C PHE A 212 22.82 -22.65 -5.93
N THR A 213 22.50 -21.45 -5.45
CA THR A 213 22.09 -20.36 -6.34
C THR A 213 23.28 -20.00 -7.24
N PRO A 214 23.13 -19.97 -8.58
CA PRO A 214 24.17 -19.48 -9.46
C PRO A 214 24.64 -18.07 -9.06
N SER A 215 25.95 -17.80 -9.09
CA SER A 215 26.48 -16.46 -8.89
C SER A 215 27.60 -16.14 -9.90
N PRO A 216 27.39 -15.21 -10.83
CA PRO A 216 26.18 -14.40 -10.97
C PRO A 216 24.97 -15.25 -11.39
N PHE A 217 23.80 -14.94 -10.83
CA PHE A 217 22.53 -15.45 -11.36
C PHE A 217 22.20 -14.65 -12.61
N VAL A 218 22.07 -15.34 -13.75
CA VAL A 218 21.79 -14.74 -15.05
C VAL A 218 20.67 -15.54 -15.70
N GLU A 219 19.64 -14.83 -16.15
CA GLU A 219 18.48 -15.42 -16.80
C GLU A 219 18.63 -15.34 -18.33
N GLU A 220 18.07 -16.34 -19.02
CA GLU A 220 17.96 -16.34 -20.48
C GLU A 220 16.50 -16.15 -20.88
N PHE A 221 16.27 -15.37 -21.94
CA PHE A 221 14.94 -15.05 -22.44
C PHE A 221 14.81 -15.42 -23.92
N PRO A 222 14.51 -16.69 -24.25
CA PRO A 222 14.47 -17.16 -25.64
C PRO A 222 13.44 -16.44 -26.53
N GLU A 223 12.36 -15.94 -25.93
CA GLU A 223 11.24 -15.27 -26.61
C GLU A 223 11.34 -13.73 -26.57
N ASP A 224 12.47 -13.18 -26.11
CA ASP A 224 12.71 -11.74 -26.00
C ASP A 224 13.14 -11.10 -27.33
N ASP A 225 12.69 -9.87 -27.56
CA ASP A 225 13.12 -9.03 -28.70
C ASP A 225 14.42 -8.26 -28.41
N GLY A 226 15.10 -8.63 -27.32
CA GLY A 226 16.31 -8.02 -26.78
C GLY A 226 16.04 -6.95 -25.72
N GLU A 227 14.79 -6.54 -25.50
CA GLU A 227 14.43 -5.55 -24.47
C GLU A 227 14.70 -6.08 -23.05
N ALA A 228 14.27 -7.30 -22.73
CA ALA A 228 14.50 -7.90 -21.42
C ALA A 228 15.98 -8.20 -21.18
N ALA A 229 16.69 -8.72 -22.17
CA ALA A 229 18.11 -9.04 -22.05
C ALA A 229 18.97 -7.80 -21.75
N ARG A 230 18.57 -6.60 -22.20
CA ARG A 230 19.25 -5.33 -21.86
C ARG A 230 18.84 -4.78 -20.49
N ALA A 231 17.63 -5.09 -20.03
CA ALA A 231 17.06 -4.53 -18.81
C ALA A 231 17.32 -5.38 -17.55
N ALA A 232 17.48 -6.69 -17.71
CA ALA A 232 17.76 -7.62 -16.63
C ALA A 232 19.15 -7.40 -16.03
N LEU A 233 19.26 -7.40 -14.71
CA LEU A 233 20.52 -7.27 -13.99
C LEU A 233 21.01 -8.64 -13.51
N PRO A 234 22.34 -8.92 -13.55
CA PRO A 234 22.89 -10.08 -12.85
C PRO A 234 22.54 -10.08 -11.37
N ASP A 235 22.37 -11.26 -10.77
CA ASP A 235 21.94 -11.45 -9.37
C ASP A 235 20.55 -10.87 -9.04
N HIS A 236 19.69 -10.70 -10.04
CA HIS A 236 18.32 -10.24 -9.85
C HIS A 236 17.32 -11.14 -10.59
N ILE A 237 16.15 -11.31 -9.98
CA ILE A 237 14.93 -11.84 -10.60
C ILE A 237 14.34 -10.73 -11.46
N TYR A 238 14.25 -10.95 -12.77
CA TYR A 238 13.70 -9.97 -13.71
C TYR A 238 12.19 -10.14 -13.91
N MET A 239 11.44 -9.04 -13.86
CA MET A 239 10.01 -8.98 -14.13
C MET A 239 9.68 -7.72 -14.95
N ASP A 240 8.68 -7.81 -15.85
CA ASP A 240 8.51 -6.82 -16.93
C ASP A 240 7.06 -6.34 -17.15
N ALA A 241 6.18 -6.54 -16.16
CA ALA A 241 4.77 -6.24 -16.28
C ALA A 241 4.20 -5.59 -15.02
N MET A 242 3.19 -4.73 -15.20
CA MET A 242 2.43 -4.11 -14.12
C MET A 242 1.83 -5.12 -13.15
N GLY A 243 1.43 -6.29 -13.65
CA GLY A 243 0.85 -7.35 -12.83
C GLY A 243 1.78 -7.96 -11.78
N PHE A 244 3.10 -7.83 -11.91
CA PHE A 244 4.02 -8.28 -10.87
C PHE A 244 3.98 -7.42 -9.60
N GLY A 245 3.52 -6.17 -9.71
CA GLY A 245 3.35 -5.27 -8.58
C GLY A 245 1.89 -5.08 -8.20
N MET A 246 1.06 -4.60 -9.14
CA MET A 246 -0.37 -4.36 -8.91
C MET A 246 -1.20 -5.65 -8.83
N GLY A 247 -0.62 -6.80 -9.19
CA GLY A 247 -1.20 -8.12 -8.93
C GLY A 247 -0.81 -8.72 -7.57
N ASN A 248 -0.19 -7.93 -6.69
CA ASN A 248 0.04 -8.27 -5.28
C ASN A 248 -1.07 -7.67 -4.40
N CYS A 249 -1.31 -8.25 -3.24
CA CYS A 249 -2.30 -7.77 -2.28
C CYS A 249 -1.69 -6.90 -1.17
N CYS A 250 -2.51 -6.05 -0.56
CA CYS A 250 -2.14 -5.26 0.61
C CYS A 250 -3.27 -5.04 1.60
N LEU A 251 -2.90 -4.44 2.73
CA LEU A 251 -3.82 -3.95 3.75
C LEU A 251 -3.72 -2.43 3.80
N GLN A 252 -4.84 -1.74 3.64
CA GLN A 252 -4.91 -0.28 3.70
C GLN A 252 -5.88 0.15 4.79
N VAL A 253 -5.66 1.33 5.39
CA VAL A 253 -6.60 1.91 6.36
C VAL A 253 -6.81 3.37 6.04
N THR A 254 -8.07 3.77 5.90
CA THR A 254 -8.46 5.17 5.71
C THR A 254 -9.12 5.71 6.97
N PHE A 255 -8.79 6.95 7.33
CA PHE A 255 -9.32 7.68 8.47
C PHE A 255 -9.89 9.01 8.00
N GLN A 256 -11.05 9.38 8.54
CA GLN A 256 -11.61 10.72 8.45
C GLN A 256 -11.14 11.53 9.66
N ALA A 257 -10.51 12.66 9.39
CA ALA A 257 -10.09 13.62 10.40
C ALA A 257 -11.22 14.61 10.71
N CYS A 258 -11.09 15.34 11.82
CA CYS A 258 -12.06 16.34 12.23
C CYS A 258 -12.08 17.60 11.34
N SER A 259 -10.98 17.86 10.64
CA SER A 259 -10.75 19.02 9.78
C SER A 259 -9.59 18.77 8.81
N ILE A 260 -9.37 19.71 7.89
CA ILE A 260 -8.20 19.67 7.00
C ILE A 260 -6.87 19.76 7.77
N ASP A 261 -6.82 20.53 8.87
CA ASP A 261 -5.60 20.72 9.65
C ASP A 261 -5.20 19.44 10.39
N GLU A 262 -6.18 18.76 11.00
CA GLU A 262 -5.95 17.46 11.61
C GLU A 262 -5.57 16.40 10.55
N ALA A 263 -6.19 16.43 9.37
CA ALA A 263 -5.81 15.53 8.28
C ALA A 263 -4.36 15.73 7.85
N ARG A 264 -3.90 16.98 7.67
CA ARG A 264 -2.51 17.30 7.32
C ARG A 264 -1.55 16.88 8.43
N TYR A 265 -1.91 17.13 9.68
CA TYR A 265 -1.11 16.71 10.84
C TYR A 265 -0.96 15.18 10.89
N LEU A 266 -2.06 14.43 10.80
CA LEU A 266 -2.02 12.97 10.79
C LEU A 266 -1.27 12.40 9.59
N TYR A 267 -1.42 12.99 8.40
CA TYR A 267 -0.66 12.60 7.21
C TYR A 267 0.85 12.62 7.49
N ASP A 268 1.34 13.73 8.05
CA ASP A 268 2.77 13.91 8.33
C ASP A 268 3.26 12.95 9.42
N GLN A 269 2.53 12.86 10.53
CA GLN A 269 2.92 12.02 11.66
C GLN A 269 2.98 10.55 11.22
N LEU A 270 1.95 10.07 10.53
CA LEU A 270 1.86 8.68 10.07
C LEU A 270 2.89 8.32 8.99
N ALA A 271 3.35 9.28 8.18
CA ALA A 271 4.36 9.01 7.17
C ALA A 271 5.67 8.44 7.75
N THR A 272 6.03 8.84 8.96
CA THR A 272 7.22 8.32 9.67
C THR A 272 7.08 6.87 10.12
N PHE A 273 5.84 6.39 10.29
CA PHE A 273 5.53 5.02 10.66
C PHE A 273 5.43 4.09 9.46
N CYS A 274 5.27 4.61 8.25
CA CYS A 274 5.16 3.80 7.04
C CYS A 274 6.27 2.73 6.91
N PRO A 275 7.58 3.06 7.01
CA PRO A 275 8.64 2.06 6.93
C PRO A 275 8.64 1.08 8.13
N ILE A 276 8.27 1.55 9.32
CA ILE A 276 8.25 0.74 10.55
C ILE A 276 7.19 -0.36 10.43
N VAL A 277 5.97 0.02 10.06
CA VAL A 277 4.85 -0.92 9.93
C VAL A 277 5.04 -1.81 8.70
N MET A 278 5.62 -1.30 7.61
CA MET A 278 5.99 -2.13 6.45
C MET A 278 6.92 -3.26 6.86
N ALA A 279 8.02 -2.96 7.56
CA ALA A 279 8.96 -3.98 8.05
C ALA A 279 8.28 -4.97 9.04
N LEU A 280 7.44 -4.48 9.94
CA LEU A 280 6.67 -5.34 10.87
C LEU A 280 5.73 -6.29 10.13
N SER A 281 5.13 -5.85 9.03
CA SER A 281 4.12 -6.59 8.27
C SER A 281 4.70 -7.48 7.17
N ALA A 282 6.01 -7.48 6.94
CA ALA A 282 6.69 -8.12 5.82
C ALA A 282 6.13 -9.51 5.42
N ALA A 283 5.66 -9.67 4.17
CA ALA A 283 4.95 -10.87 3.72
C ALA A 283 5.20 -11.27 2.25
N SER A 284 6.22 -10.72 1.59
CA SER A 284 6.48 -11.00 0.16
C SER A 284 7.93 -11.40 -0.13
N PRO A 285 8.36 -12.60 0.30
CA PRO A 285 9.73 -13.05 0.12
C PRO A 285 10.01 -13.66 -1.27
N PHE A 286 8.97 -13.90 -2.08
CA PHE A 286 9.06 -14.75 -3.28
C PHE A 286 8.49 -14.06 -4.52
N TYR A 287 9.23 -14.14 -5.62
CA TYR A 287 8.85 -13.55 -6.90
C TYR A 287 9.23 -14.47 -8.06
N ARG A 288 8.32 -14.63 -9.01
CA ARG A 288 8.54 -15.37 -10.27
C ARG A 288 9.13 -16.78 -10.10
N GLY A 289 8.74 -17.47 -9.03
CA GLY A 289 9.22 -18.81 -8.70
C GLY A 289 10.60 -18.85 -8.07
N TYR A 290 11.10 -17.73 -7.57
CA TYR A 290 12.38 -17.63 -6.89
C TYR A 290 12.26 -17.03 -5.49
N VAL A 291 13.21 -17.41 -4.64
CA VAL A 291 13.45 -16.77 -3.35
C VAL A 291 14.20 -15.45 -3.58
N SER A 292 13.61 -14.33 -3.17
CA SER A 292 14.23 -13.00 -3.29
C SER A 292 15.02 -12.61 -2.04
N ASP A 293 15.81 -11.55 -2.09
CA ASP A 293 16.53 -10.98 -0.95
C ASP A 293 15.84 -9.73 -0.33
N ILE A 294 14.52 -9.63 -0.54
CA ILE A 294 13.65 -8.60 0.05
C ILE A 294 12.42 -9.28 0.68
N ASP A 295 11.76 -8.62 1.64
CA ASP A 295 10.58 -9.19 2.33
C ASP A 295 9.29 -8.37 2.14
N CYS A 296 9.34 -7.26 1.41
CA CYS A 296 8.21 -6.35 1.20
C CYS A 296 7.99 -6.01 -0.28
N ARG A 297 6.73 -5.78 -0.67
CA ARG A 297 6.36 -5.59 -2.08
C ARG A 297 6.66 -4.21 -2.64
N TRP A 298 6.99 -3.25 -1.78
CA TRP A 298 6.95 -1.82 -2.10
C TRP A 298 7.79 -1.43 -3.32
N GLY A 299 9.03 -1.93 -3.40
CA GLY A 299 9.91 -1.68 -4.55
C GLY A 299 9.42 -2.33 -5.83
N VAL A 300 8.79 -3.51 -5.74
CA VAL A 300 8.21 -4.23 -6.88
C VAL A 300 7.03 -3.46 -7.46
N ILE A 301 6.09 -3.04 -6.60
CA ILE A 301 4.92 -2.27 -7.05
C ILE A 301 5.28 -0.84 -7.49
N SER A 302 6.29 -0.22 -6.86
CA SER A 302 6.83 1.07 -7.30
C SER A 302 7.37 1.00 -8.73
N ALA A 303 8.14 -0.04 -9.04
CA ALA A 303 8.71 -0.27 -10.36
C ALA A 303 7.65 -0.72 -11.39
N SER A 304 6.61 -1.45 -10.98
CA SER A 304 5.62 -2.03 -11.89
C SER A 304 4.70 -0.98 -12.56
N VAL A 305 4.65 0.23 -12.04
CA VAL A 305 3.87 1.35 -12.61
C VAL A 305 4.70 2.60 -12.84
N ASP A 306 6.02 2.46 -12.90
CA ASP A 306 6.91 3.57 -13.21
C ASP A 306 6.79 3.94 -14.68
N ASP A 307 6.05 5.00 -14.97
CA ASP A 307 5.81 5.50 -16.32
C ASP A 307 6.87 6.48 -16.81
N ARG A 308 7.91 6.76 -16.01
CA ARG A 308 8.91 7.79 -16.33
C ARG A 308 9.73 7.44 -17.56
N THR A 309 9.81 8.39 -18.49
CA THR A 309 10.68 8.28 -19.67
C THR A 309 12.16 8.24 -19.27
N GLN A 310 13.04 7.91 -20.20
CA GLN A 310 14.49 8.01 -19.97
C GLN A 310 14.93 9.46 -19.68
N GLU A 311 14.25 10.47 -20.26
CA GLU A 311 14.48 11.87 -19.94
C GLU A 311 13.98 12.21 -18.52
N GLU A 312 12.83 11.72 -18.07
CA GLU A 312 12.36 12.01 -16.72
C GLU A 312 13.25 11.37 -15.64
N ARG A 313 13.82 10.18 -15.93
CA ARG A 313 14.71 9.42 -15.05
C ARG A 313 16.15 9.93 -14.95
N GLY A 314 16.55 10.94 -15.72
CA GLY A 314 17.95 11.41 -15.69
C GLY A 314 18.88 10.77 -16.73
N LEU A 315 18.42 9.75 -17.48
CA LEU A 315 19.28 8.94 -18.35
C LEU A 315 19.61 9.63 -19.68
N LEU A 316 18.68 10.45 -20.19
CA LEU A 316 18.88 11.31 -21.37
C LEU A 316 18.63 12.79 -21.01
N PRO A 317 19.19 13.78 -21.72
CA PRO A 317 18.85 15.20 -21.50
C PRO A 317 17.35 15.47 -21.74
N LEU A 318 16.75 16.39 -20.97
CA LEU A 318 15.37 16.84 -21.21
C LEU A 318 15.28 17.59 -22.55
N LYS A 319 14.45 17.08 -23.45
CA LYS A 319 14.14 17.67 -24.76
C LYS A 319 12.63 17.66 -25.04
N ASN A 320 11.96 16.58 -24.68
CA ASN A 320 10.54 16.36 -24.96
C ASN A 320 9.67 16.41 -23.70
N ASN A 321 10.25 16.05 -22.53
CA ASN A 321 9.57 16.11 -21.23
C ASN A 321 9.86 17.45 -20.52
N LYS A 322 8.91 17.91 -19.68
CA LYS A 322 9.02 19.18 -18.92
C LYS A 322 9.89 19.04 -17.66
N PHE A 323 9.95 17.86 -17.06
CA PHE A 323 10.45 17.67 -15.70
C PHE A 323 11.48 16.55 -15.57
N ARG A 324 12.46 16.72 -14.66
CA ARG A 324 13.17 15.59 -14.04
C ARG A 324 12.33 15.10 -12.88
N ILE A 325 12.15 13.78 -12.77
CA ILE A 325 11.28 13.19 -11.77
C ILE A 325 11.99 12.06 -11.02
N PHE A 326 12.25 12.28 -9.73
CA PHE A 326 13.13 11.44 -8.92
C PHE A 326 12.51 10.10 -8.50
N LYS A 327 11.21 10.08 -8.24
CA LYS A 327 10.48 8.88 -7.79
C LYS A 327 9.46 8.41 -8.84
N SER A 328 9.12 7.13 -8.81
CA SER A 328 7.95 6.60 -9.53
C SER A 328 6.69 7.33 -9.05
N ARG A 329 5.61 7.32 -9.84
CA ARG A 329 4.30 7.79 -9.36
C ARG A 329 3.72 6.92 -8.24
N TYR A 330 4.29 5.72 -8.06
CA TYR A 330 4.08 4.88 -6.89
C TYR A 330 5.36 4.89 -6.04
N ASP A 331 5.39 5.61 -4.92
CA ASP A 331 6.56 5.67 -4.03
C ASP A 331 6.20 6.24 -2.64
N SER A 332 7.16 6.34 -1.73
CA SER A 332 7.07 7.16 -0.52
C SER A 332 6.60 8.59 -0.77
N ILE A 333 6.00 9.23 0.24
CA ILE A 333 5.58 10.63 0.15
C ILE A 333 6.75 11.56 -0.23
N ASP A 334 6.43 12.69 -0.87
CA ASP A 334 7.43 13.65 -1.35
C ASP A 334 7.43 14.97 -0.55
N SER A 335 6.40 15.22 0.27
CA SER A 335 6.30 16.43 1.09
C SER A 335 5.40 16.21 2.30
N TYR A 336 5.78 16.81 3.43
CA TYR A 336 4.91 17.07 4.56
C TYR A 336 3.98 18.25 4.29
N LEU A 337 2.77 18.17 4.83
CA LEU A 337 1.66 19.07 4.56
C LEU A 337 1.40 20.02 5.72
N SER A 338 1.72 19.69 6.95
CA SER A 338 1.51 20.55 8.12
C SER A 338 2.68 21.51 8.33
N SER A 339 2.41 22.64 8.99
CA SER A 339 3.45 23.63 9.33
C SER A 339 4.57 23.05 10.19
N CYS A 340 4.27 22.05 11.02
CA CYS A 340 5.27 21.36 11.84
C CYS A 340 6.24 20.51 11.00
N GLY A 341 5.79 20.02 9.84
CA GLY A 341 6.57 19.24 8.89
C GLY A 341 7.49 20.05 7.99
N ASP A 342 7.26 21.35 7.84
CA ASP A 342 7.95 22.21 6.87
C ASP A 342 9.48 22.15 6.98
N LYS A 343 10.01 22.23 8.21
CA LYS A 343 11.47 22.18 8.45
C LYS A 343 12.11 20.83 8.09
N TYR A 344 11.31 19.79 7.88
CA TYR A 344 11.73 18.43 7.54
C TYR A 344 11.52 18.08 6.06
N ASN A 345 10.97 19.00 5.26
CA ASN A 345 10.93 18.88 3.81
C ASN A 345 12.32 19.17 3.22
N ASP A 346 13.24 18.21 3.34
CA ASP A 346 14.66 18.33 3.01
C ASP A 346 15.08 17.64 1.70
N ILE A 347 14.10 17.23 0.89
CA ILE A 347 14.32 16.60 -0.42
C ILE A 347 13.89 17.54 -1.56
N ASP A 348 14.53 17.39 -2.72
CA ASP A 348 14.17 18.15 -3.91
C ASP A 348 12.76 17.77 -4.41
N LEU A 349 11.84 18.73 -4.34
CA LEU A 349 10.45 18.56 -4.79
C LEU A 349 10.24 19.19 -6.17
N THR A 350 10.14 18.36 -7.20
CA THR A 350 9.75 18.82 -8.54
C THR A 350 8.29 19.24 -8.53
N ILE A 351 7.98 20.49 -8.88
CA ILE A 351 6.61 21.03 -8.96
C ILE A 351 6.34 21.67 -10.31
N ASP A 352 5.07 21.73 -10.72
CA ASP A 352 4.64 22.62 -11.79
C ASP A 352 4.43 24.03 -11.25
N ASN A 353 5.35 24.94 -11.58
CA ASN A 353 5.33 26.33 -11.08
C ASN A 353 4.07 27.10 -11.48
N GLU A 354 3.47 26.83 -12.64
CA GLU A 354 2.26 27.53 -13.07
C GLU A 354 1.07 27.14 -12.19
N ILE A 355 0.93 25.84 -11.91
CA ILE A 355 -0.09 25.31 -11.00
C ILE A 355 0.15 25.81 -9.58
N TYR A 356 1.41 25.80 -9.13
CA TYR A 356 1.78 26.28 -7.79
C TYR A 356 1.36 27.74 -7.58
N GLU A 357 1.71 28.65 -8.49
CA GLU A 357 1.32 30.06 -8.41
C GLU A 357 -0.20 30.25 -8.52
N GLN A 358 -0.90 29.45 -9.34
CA GLN A 358 -2.36 29.47 -9.41
C GLN A 358 -3.00 29.10 -8.06
N LEU A 359 -2.49 28.08 -7.38
CA LEU A 359 -3.00 27.63 -6.07
C LEU A 359 -2.74 28.70 -4.99
N LEU A 360 -1.56 29.31 -4.97
CA LEU A 360 -1.24 30.42 -4.06
C LEU A 360 -2.17 31.62 -4.28
N ALA A 361 -2.37 32.03 -5.53
CA ALA A 361 -3.26 33.13 -5.88
C ALA A 361 -4.72 32.86 -5.49
N ALA A 362 -5.13 31.59 -5.45
CA ALA A 362 -6.44 31.15 -4.97
C ALA A 362 -6.54 31.04 -3.43
N GLY A 363 -5.48 31.37 -2.69
CA GLY A 363 -5.45 31.40 -1.23
C GLY A 363 -5.13 30.07 -0.56
N ILE A 364 -4.56 29.10 -1.28
CA ILE A 364 -4.01 27.89 -0.69
C ILE A 364 -2.62 28.19 -0.13
N ASP A 365 -2.32 27.68 1.06
CA ASP A 365 -1.02 27.89 1.67
C ASP A 365 0.10 27.13 0.93
N ARG A 366 1.33 27.58 1.14
CA ARG A 366 2.51 27.08 0.42
C ARG A 366 2.65 25.56 0.44
N LEU A 367 2.48 24.89 1.58
CA LEU A 367 2.78 23.46 1.70
C LEU A 367 1.76 22.63 0.92
N LEU A 368 0.48 22.95 1.07
CA LEU A 368 -0.58 22.26 0.33
C LEU A 368 -0.48 22.58 -1.17
N ALA A 369 -0.15 23.82 -1.54
CA ALA A 369 0.07 24.20 -2.93
C ALA A 369 1.25 23.42 -3.56
N GLN A 370 2.37 23.29 -2.84
CA GLN A 370 3.54 22.49 -3.27
C GLN A 370 3.16 21.03 -3.50
N HIS A 371 2.43 20.42 -2.57
CA HIS A 371 1.99 19.03 -2.67
C HIS A 371 1.11 18.80 -3.92
N ILE A 372 0.08 19.63 -4.13
CA ILE A 372 -0.83 19.47 -5.27
C ILE A 372 -0.10 19.75 -6.59
N ALA A 373 0.75 20.79 -6.64
CA ALA A 373 1.57 21.09 -7.82
C ALA A 373 2.57 19.97 -8.15
N HIS A 374 3.08 19.24 -7.14
CA HIS A 374 3.91 18.06 -7.33
C HIS A 374 3.13 16.91 -7.95
N LEU A 375 1.94 16.57 -7.43
CA LEU A 375 1.11 15.48 -7.97
C LEU A 375 0.78 15.70 -9.45
N PHE A 376 0.57 16.97 -9.83
CA PHE A 376 0.19 17.39 -11.19
C PHE A 376 1.36 17.53 -12.16
N ILE A 377 2.58 17.18 -11.78
CA ILE A 377 3.67 16.98 -12.77
C ILE A 377 3.45 15.72 -13.63
N ARG A 378 2.56 14.83 -13.19
CA ARG A 378 2.24 13.57 -13.86
C ARG A 378 1.22 13.77 -14.98
N ASP A 379 1.28 12.91 -15.98
CA ASP A 379 0.24 12.82 -17.00
C ASP A 379 -0.91 11.91 -16.52
N PRO A 380 -2.15 12.19 -16.96
CA PRO A 380 -3.27 11.28 -16.79
C PRO A 380 -3.07 10.03 -17.65
N LEU A 381 -3.22 8.84 -17.05
CA LEU A 381 -2.96 7.56 -17.72
C LEU A 381 -4.22 6.82 -18.15
N THR A 382 -5.38 7.16 -17.58
CA THR A 382 -6.66 6.55 -17.94
C THR A 382 -7.68 7.64 -18.16
N VAL A 383 -7.96 7.94 -19.42
CA VAL A 383 -8.95 8.95 -19.82
C VAL A 383 -10.06 8.24 -20.56
N PHE A 384 -11.31 8.52 -20.19
CA PHE A 384 -12.50 8.04 -20.90
C PHE A 384 -13.06 9.18 -21.76
N GLU A 385 -13.48 8.87 -22.99
CA GLU A 385 -14.02 9.87 -23.93
C GLU A 385 -15.20 10.64 -23.32
N GLU A 386 -16.06 9.93 -22.60
CA GLU A 386 -17.26 10.47 -21.94
C GLU A 386 -16.92 11.38 -20.75
N LYS A 387 -15.67 11.35 -20.28
CA LYS A 387 -15.19 12.09 -19.11
C LYS A 387 -14.20 13.21 -19.46
N ILE A 388 -14.12 13.62 -20.73
CA ILE A 388 -13.25 14.74 -21.15
C ILE A 388 -13.82 16.10 -20.71
N HIS A 389 -15.12 16.30 -20.86
CA HIS A 389 -15.80 17.54 -20.51
C HIS A 389 -16.77 17.29 -19.36
N LEU A 390 -16.48 17.90 -18.20
CA LEU A 390 -17.19 17.68 -16.95
C LEU A 390 -17.61 19.00 -16.31
N ASP A 391 -18.52 18.90 -15.35
CA ASP A 391 -18.89 20.03 -14.51
C ASP A 391 -17.92 20.14 -13.32
N ASP A 392 -16.96 21.06 -13.44
CA ASP A 392 -15.91 21.24 -12.42
C ASP A 392 -16.45 21.66 -11.04
N GLU A 393 -17.70 22.14 -10.95
CA GLU A 393 -18.28 22.52 -9.65
C GLU A 393 -18.79 21.30 -8.87
N ASN A 394 -19.20 20.23 -9.57
CA ASN A 394 -19.95 19.11 -9.00
C ASN A 394 -19.30 17.75 -9.22
N GLU A 395 -18.32 17.64 -10.10
CA GLU A 395 -17.51 16.45 -10.35
C GLU A 395 -16.06 16.67 -9.94
N SER A 396 -15.33 15.57 -9.70
CA SER A 396 -13.92 15.61 -9.31
C SER A 396 -13.05 14.62 -10.10
N ASP A 397 -13.57 14.08 -11.20
CA ASP A 397 -12.94 12.98 -11.92
C ASP A 397 -11.59 13.38 -12.54
N HIS A 398 -11.40 14.64 -12.95
CA HIS A 398 -10.10 15.10 -13.48
C HIS A 398 -9.06 15.23 -12.37
N PHE A 399 -9.46 15.75 -11.21
CA PHE A 399 -8.60 15.73 -10.03
C PHE A 399 -8.24 14.29 -9.63
N GLU A 400 -9.24 13.42 -9.52
CA GLU A 400 -9.05 12.01 -9.17
C GLU A 400 -8.28 11.22 -10.24
N ASN A 401 -8.27 11.65 -11.50
CA ASN A 401 -7.43 11.03 -12.53
C ASN A 401 -5.95 11.07 -12.14
N ILE A 402 -5.49 12.23 -11.67
CA ILE A 402 -4.12 12.45 -11.22
C ILE A 402 -3.93 11.92 -9.80
N GLN A 403 -4.83 12.26 -8.87
CA GLN A 403 -4.72 11.88 -7.47
C GLN A 403 -4.76 10.36 -7.25
N SER A 404 -5.71 9.66 -7.88
CA SER A 404 -5.86 8.21 -7.69
C SER A 404 -4.73 7.40 -8.33
N THR A 405 -3.95 8.02 -9.22
CA THR A 405 -2.79 7.40 -9.90
C THR A 405 -1.45 7.95 -9.42
N ASN A 406 -1.42 8.77 -8.38
CA ASN A 406 -0.25 8.97 -7.54
C ASN A 406 -0.45 8.09 -6.29
N TRP A 407 0.31 7.00 -6.21
CA TRP A 407 0.16 5.98 -5.17
C TRP A 407 1.27 6.10 -4.15
N GLN A 408 1.03 6.93 -3.13
CA GLN A 408 2.03 7.16 -2.09
C GLN A 408 1.87 6.24 -0.87
N THR A 409 2.85 6.22 0.05
CA THR A 409 2.73 5.52 1.35
C THR A 409 1.61 6.10 2.22
N MET A 410 1.42 7.41 2.15
CA MET A 410 0.26 8.11 2.70
C MET A 410 -0.49 8.80 1.55
N ARG A 411 -1.81 8.84 1.62
CA ARG A 411 -2.63 9.64 0.69
C ARG A 411 -3.50 10.62 1.45
N PHE A 412 -3.37 11.90 1.13
CA PHE A 412 -4.28 12.96 1.58
C PHE A 412 -5.49 13.01 0.65
N LYS A 413 -6.70 12.81 1.16
CA LYS A 413 -7.91 12.59 0.36
C LYS A 413 -8.90 13.72 0.60
N PRO A 414 -9.07 14.64 -0.37
CA PRO A 414 -10.15 15.61 -0.31
C PRO A 414 -11.54 14.93 -0.19
N PRO A 415 -12.53 15.63 0.36
CA PRO A 415 -13.91 15.19 0.35
C PRO A 415 -14.41 14.95 -1.08
N PRO A 416 -15.14 13.85 -1.36
CA PRO A 416 -15.86 13.69 -2.61
C PRO A 416 -16.95 14.77 -2.73
N PRO A 417 -17.16 15.34 -3.93
CA PRO A 417 -18.26 16.27 -4.16
C PRO A 417 -19.60 15.69 -3.71
N ASN A 418 -20.48 16.55 -3.19
CA ASN A 418 -21.86 16.19 -2.86
C ASN A 418 -22.02 15.02 -1.88
N SER A 419 -21.07 14.85 -0.94
CA SER A 419 -21.11 13.81 0.11
C SER A 419 -20.96 14.39 1.52
N ASP A 420 -21.32 13.60 2.53
CA ASP A 420 -21.10 13.92 3.94
C ASP A 420 -19.69 13.55 4.43
N ILE A 421 -18.85 13.00 3.56
CA ILE A 421 -17.50 12.54 3.88
C ILE A 421 -16.56 13.75 4.06
N GLY A 422 -15.74 13.73 5.11
CA GLY A 422 -14.77 14.77 5.44
C GLY A 422 -13.40 14.58 4.79
N TRP A 423 -12.43 15.39 5.24
CA TRP A 423 -11.02 15.26 4.87
C TRP A 423 -10.46 13.97 5.45
N ARG A 424 -9.75 13.20 4.62
CA ARG A 424 -9.26 11.87 5.01
C ARG A 424 -7.77 11.72 4.76
N VAL A 425 -7.18 10.78 5.47
CA VAL A 425 -5.84 10.25 5.19
C VAL A 425 -5.90 8.74 5.08
N GLU A 426 -5.04 8.16 4.25
CA GLU A 426 -5.00 6.73 4.01
C GLU A 426 -3.58 6.21 4.16
N PHE A 427 -3.41 5.20 5.02
CA PHE A 427 -2.17 4.51 5.32
C PHE A 427 -2.07 3.24 4.48
N ARG A 428 -1.08 3.18 3.59
CA ARG A 428 -1.01 2.23 2.45
C ARG A 428 0.17 1.23 2.41
N PRO A 429 1.22 1.31 3.26
CA PRO A 429 2.42 0.49 3.05
C PRO A 429 2.29 -0.95 3.56
N MET A 430 1.25 -1.29 4.32
CA MET A 430 1.16 -2.60 4.98
C MET A 430 1.00 -3.73 3.97
N GLU A 431 1.73 -4.80 4.19
CA GLU A 431 1.53 -6.06 3.51
C GLU A 431 0.27 -6.74 4.07
N VAL A 432 -0.50 -7.43 3.24
CA VAL A 432 -1.64 -8.21 3.75
C VAL A 432 -1.14 -9.47 4.46
N GLN A 433 -1.77 -9.82 5.57
CA GLN A 433 -1.41 -10.95 6.42
C GLN A 433 -2.32 -12.15 6.16
N LEU A 434 -1.85 -13.34 6.55
CA LEU A 434 -2.54 -14.60 6.26
C LEU A 434 -3.90 -14.72 6.95
N THR A 435 -4.04 -14.27 8.20
CA THR A 435 -5.28 -14.39 8.97
C THR A 435 -5.97 -13.06 9.22
N ASP A 436 -7.28 -13.11 9.42
CA ASP A 436 -8.09 -11.95 9.77
C ASP A 436 -7.68 -11.36 11.13
N PHE A 437 -7.18 -12.20 12.06
CA PHE A 437 -6.61 -11.75 13.34
C PHE A 437 -5.37 -10.89 13.14
N GLU A 438 -4.42 -11.32 12.31
CA GLU A 438 -3.20 -10.56 12.04
C GLU A 438 -3.53 -9.23 11.34
N ASN A 439 -4.39 -9.26 10.32
CA ASN A 439 -4.82 -8.05 9.62
C ASN A 439 -5.51 -7.07 10.57
N ALA A 440 -6.47 -7.55 11.38
CA ALA A 440 -7.13 -6.73 12.38
C ALA A 440 -6.12 -6.13 13.37
N ALA A 441 -5.10 -6.89 13.79
CA ALA A 441 -4.09 -6.41 14.73
C ALA A 441 -3.32 -5.18 14.20
N TYR A 442 -2.93 -5.19 12.92
CA TYR A 442 -2.27 -4.03 12.31
C TYR A 442 -3.22 -2.84 12.13
N VAL A 443 -4.45 -3.09 11.70
CA VAL A 443 -5.48 -2.03 11.58
C VAL A 443 -5.70 -1.37 12.94
N VAL A 444 -5.97 -2.15 13.98
CA VAL A 444 -6.19 -1.65 15.34
C VAL A 444 -4.96 -0.90 15.85
N PHE A 445 -3.74 -1.41 15.58
CA PHE A 445 -2.51 -0.74 15.98
C PHE A 445 -2.39 0.66 15.37
N VAL A 446 -2.60 0.81 14.05
CA VAL A 446 -2.50 2.12 13.38
C VAL A 446 -3.60 3.07 13.86
N VAL A 447 -4.84 2.59 14.02
CA VAL A 447 -5.96 3.41 14.54
C VAL A 447 -5.72 3.86 15.98
N LEU A 448 -5.20 2.99 16.86
CA LEU A 448 -4.84 3.40 18.22
C LEU A 448 -3.70 4.42 18.21
N LEU A 449 -2.74 4.26 17.29
CA LEU A 449 -1.64 5.19 17.15
C LEU A 449 -2.12 6.60 16.77
N THR A 450 -3.07 6.73 15.82
CA THR A 450 -3.65 8.06 15.49
C THR A 450 -4.34 8.69 16.68
N ARG A 451 -5.12 7.90 17.45
CA ARG A 451 -5.79 8.38 18.67
C ARG A 451 -4.80 8.90 19.70
N VAL A 452 -3.69 8.18 19.91
CA VAL A 452 -2.67 8.56 20.88
C VAL A 452 -1.85 9.76 20.41
N ILE A 453 -1.50 9.83 19.12
CA ILE A 453 -0.86 10.99 18.50
C ILE A 453 -1.67 12.26 18.78
N LEU A 454 -2.98 12.22 18.54
CA LEU A 454 -3.86 13.37 18.74
C LEU A 454 -4.09 13.68 20.22
N SER A 455 -4.35 12.65 21.04
CA SER A 455 -4.69 12.84 22.46
C SER A 455 -3.51 13.38 23.28
N TYR A 456 -2.30 12.92 22.98
CA TYR A 456 -1.09 13.32 23.70
C TYR A 456 -0.26 14.35 22.95
N LYS A 457 -0.73 14.82 21.78
CA LYS A 457 -0.02 15.77 20.91
C LYS A 457 1.42 15.32 20.63
N LEU A 458 1.59 14.04 20.32
CA LEU A 458 2.90 13.44 20.07
C LEU A 458 3.45 13.88 18.71
N ASP A 459 4.76 14.05 18.65
CA ASP A 459 5.50 14.44 17.45
C ASP A 459 6.56 13.40 17.10
N PHE A 460 6.46 12.85 15.90
CA PHE A 460 7.33 11.82 15.36
C PHE A 460 8.14 12.29 14.15
N LEU A 461 7.98 13.56 13.75
CA LEU A 461 8.54 14.08 12.52
C LEU A 461 10.08 14.05 12.53
N ILE A 462 10.62 13.64 11.39
CA ILE A 462 12.04 13.56 11.05
C ILE A 462 12.20 14.03 9.59
N PRO A 463 13.40 14.38 9.13
CA PRO A 463 13.61 14.77 7.72
C PRO A 463 13.12 13.70 6.74
N LEU A 464 12.46 14.11 5.65
CA LEU A 464 11.92 13.20 4.63
C LEU A 464 13.01 12.33 4.00
N SER A 465 14.22 12.85 3.82
CA SER A 465 15.36 12.07 3.35
C SER A 465 15.63 10.83 4.23
N LYS A 466 15.34 10.92 5.54
CA LYS A 466 15.46 9.82 6.51
C LYS A 466 14.26 8.88 6.49
N VAL A 467 13.07 9.38 6.18
CA VAL A 467 11.90 8.54 5.90
C VAL A 467 12.16 7.69 4.65
N ASP A 468 12.73 8.28 3.59
CA ASP A 468 13.11 7.57 2.36
C ASP A 468 14.20 6.51 2.60
N GLU A 469 15.20 6.83 3.43
CA GLU A 469 16.22 5.87 3.85
C GLU A 469 15.60 4.69 4.61
N ASN A 470 14.69 4.98 5.54
CA ASN A 470 13.93 3.96 6.27
C ASN A 470 13.08 3.08 5.34
N MET A 471 12.45 3.64 4.32
CA MET A 471 11.67 2.87 3.33
C MET A 471 12.53 1.88 2.54
N LYS A 472 13.79 2.22 2.27
CA LYS A 472 14.76 1.29 1.65
C LYS A 472 15.21 0.20 2.63
N VAL A 473 15.44 0.55 3.90
CA VAL A 473 15.82 -0.42 4.94
C VAL A 473 14.69 -1.42 5.19
N ALA A 474 13.45 -0.95 5.30
CA ALA A 474 12.28 -1.77 5.61
C ALA A 474 12.03 -2.93 4.63
N GLN A 475 12.45 -2.78 3.38
CA GLN A 475 12.27 -3.81 2.36
C GLN A 475 13.29 -4.95 2.44
N ARG A 476 14.44 -4.72 3.09
CA ARG A 476 15.52 -5.71 3.15
C ARG A 476 15.05 -6.98 3.86
N ARG A 477 15.59 -8.12 3.45
CA ARG A 477 15.35 -9.39 4.14
C ARG A 477 15.65 -9.25 5.64
N ASN A 478 14.72 -9.70 6.47
CA ASN A 478 14.79 -9.68 7.93
C ASN A 478 14.92 -8.29 8.57
N ALA A 479 14.52 -7.21 7.87
CA ALA A 479 14.64 -5.84 8.37
C ALA A 479 13.93 -5.59 9.71
N VAL A 480 12.89 -6.35 10.05
CA VAL A 480 12.22 -6.26 11.36
C VAL A 480 13.16 -6.59 12.53
N GLN A 481 14.10 -7.52 12.33
CA GLN A 481 15.03 -7.96 13.39
C GLN A 481 16.39 -7.28 13.27
N GLU A 482 16.87 -7.05 12.05
CA GLU A 482 18.24 -6.61 11.76
C GLU A 482 18.32 -5.14 11.32
N GLY A 483 17.20 -4.54 10.92
CA GLY A 483 17.14 -3.18 10.42
C GLY A 483 17.24 -2.14 11.53
N MET A 484 17.89 -1.03 11.20
CA MET A 484 17.97 0.17 12.04
C MET A 484 17.29 1.32 11.31
N PHE A 485 16.40 2.01 12.01
CA PHE A 485 15.52 3.02 11.45
C PHE A 485 15.70 4.36 12.17
N TYR A 486 15.79 5.45 11.42
CA TYR A 486 15.78 6.79 12.00
C TYR A 486 14.42 7.02 12.67
N PHE A 487 14.45 7.38 13.94
CA PHE A 487 13.26 7.59 14.73
C PHE A 487 13.49 8.70 15.76
N ARG A 488 12.44 9.47 16.06
CA ARG A 488 12.52 10.62 16.97
C ARG A 488 12.79 10.16 18.40
N LYS A 489 13.70 10.84 19.11
CA LYS A 489 14.07 10.51 20.51
C LYS A 489 13.02 11.01 21.50
N ASP A 490 12.70 12.30 21.41
CA ASP A 490 11.75 12.98 22.30
C ASP A 490 10.48 13.33 21.53
N ILE A 491 9.44 12.54 21.78
CA ILE A 491 8.15 12.63 21.09
C ILE A 491 7.15 13.55 21.80
N PHE A 492 7.49 14.05 23.00
CA PHE A 492 6.63 14.95 23.77
C PHE A 492 7.00 16.42 23.59
N LYS A 493 8.20 16.71 23.05
CA LYS A 493 8.67 18.08 22.73
C LYS A 493 8.49 18.41 21.25
N GLY A 494 7.24 18.51 20.83
CA GLY A 494 6.84 18.77 19.45
C GLY A 494 6.05 20.06 19.26
N CYS A 495 5.82 20.41 18.00
CA CYS A 495 5.05 21.57 17.56
C CYS A 495 3.56 21.45 17.94
N SER A 496 3.21 21.82 19.18
CA SER A 496 1.82 21.79 19.69
C SER A 496 0.94 22.95 19.19
N THR A 497 1.46 23.83 18.34
CA THR A 497 0.79 25.08 17.96
C THR A 497 -0.40 24.91 17.01
N VAL A 498 -0.52 23.77 16.31
CA VAL A 498 -1.54 23.57 15.26
C VAL A 498 -2.93 23.24 15.81
N LEU A 499 -3.02 22.52 16.94
CA LEU A 499 -4.31 22.07 17.48
C LEU A 499 -5.02 23.11 18.36
N ASP A 500 -4.30 24.10 18.90
CA ASP A 500 -4.84 25.01 19.92
C ASP A 500 -5.27 26.40 19.41
N GLY A 501 -5.13 26.71 18.12
CA GLY A 501 -5.62 27.98 17.53
C GLY A 501 -5.10 29.28 18.19
N ALA A 502 -4.10 29.19 19.07
CA ALA A 502 -3.59 30.29 19.88
C ALA A 502 -2.12 30.55 19.55
N THR A 503 -1.84 31.78 19.11
CA THR A 503 -0.49 32.34 19.01
C THR A 503 0.15 32.37 20.39
N SER A 504 0.99 31.37 20.68
CA SER A 504 1.88 31.44 21.83
C SER A 504 3.03 32.41 21.48
N PRO A 505 3.43 33.34 22.36
CA PRO A 505 4.51 34.27 22.06
C PRO A 505 5.82 33.51 21.87
N GLN A 506 6.53 33.85 20.80
CA GLN A 506 7.90 33.42 20.54
C GLN A 506 8.82 33.92 21.66
N ASN A 507 8.92 33.18 22.75
CA ASN A 507 10.07 33.28 23.63
C ASN A 507 11.13 32.32 23.09
N GLY A 508 11.94 32.86 22.16
CA GLY A 508 13.17 32.26 21.72
C GLY A 508 14.09 32.01 22.91
N LEU A 509 14.15 30.77 23.33
CA LEU A 509 15.36 30.15 23.83
C LEU A 509 15.68 29.07 22.80
N GLU A 510 16.45 29.46 21.78
CA GLU A 510 17.24 28.51 21.01
C GLU A 510 18.11 27.76 22.03
N SER A 511 17.70 26.54 22.40
CA SER A 511 18.64 25.62 23.01
C SER A 511 19.53 25.10 21.89
N ASP A 512 20.54 25.89 21.58
CA ASP A 512 21.73 25.43 20.91
C ASP A 512 22.40 24.39 21.83
N CYS A 513 22.10 23.12 21.60
CA CYS A 513 22.81 22.00 22.19
C CYS A 513 22.62 20.81 21.25
N GLY A 514 23.65 20.50 20.47
CA GLY A 514 23.69 19.54 19.35
C GLY A 514 23.39 18.08 19.67
N ASN A 515 22.24 17.79 20.28
CA ASN A 515 21.65 16.47 20.32
C ASN A 515 20.70 16.33 19.12
N GLU A 516 21.06 15.49 18.15
CA GLU A 516 20.17 15.13 17.03
C GLU A 516 18.78 14.73 17.53
N GLU A 517 17.72 15.37 17.01
CA GLU A 517 16.29 15.17 17.39
C GLU A 517 15.82 13.70 17.19
N TYR A 518 16.54 12.96 16.35
CA TYR A 518 16.30 11.56 15.99
C TYR A 518 17.57 10.72 16.11
N THR A 519 17.43 9.40 16.09
CA THR A 519 18.54 8.43 16.06
C THR A 519 18.10 7.15 15.38
N LEU A 520 19.07 6.32 14.99
CA LEU A 520 18.80 4.94 14.59
C LEU A 520 18.32 4.11 15.78
N MET A 521 17.21 3.40 15.60
CA MET A 521 16.63 2.45 16.55
C MET A 521 16.20 1.17 15.82
N SER A 522 16.28 0.02 16.49
CA SER A 522 15.67 -1.21 15.98
C SER A 522 14.15 -1.13 16.09
N ILE A 523 13.42 -1.94 15.30
CA ILE A 523 11.96 -2.04 15.42
C ILE A 523 11.56 -2.48 16.85
N ASP A 524 12.29 -3.41 17.46
CA ASP A 524 12.06 -3.81 18.85
C ASP A 524 12.16 -2.61 19.81
N THR A 525 13.18 -1.76 19.65
CA THR A 525 13.34 -0.56 20.48
C THR A 525 12.18 0.43 20.27
N ILE A 526 11.76 0.63 19.02
CA ILE A 526 10.64 1.53 18.68
C ILE A 526 9.32 1.00 19.27
N ILE A 527 9.05 -0.29 19.14
CA ILE A 527 7.77 -0.89 19.52
C ILE A 527 7.71 -1.18 21.02
N ASN A 528 8.71 -1.87 21.56
CA ASN A 528 8.71 -2.37 22.93
C ASN A 528 9.44 -1.46 23.92
N GLY A 529 10.27 -0.53 23.42
CA GLY A 529 11.06 0.38 24.24
C GLY A 529 12.40 -0.23 24.65
N LYS A 530 13.31 0.64 25.08
CA LYS A 530 14.61 0.28 25.65
C LYS A 530 14.99 1.33 26.67
N GLU A 531 15.28 0.90 27.88
CA GLU A 531 15.63 1.77 29.00
C GLU A 531 16.77 2.73 28.62
N GLY A 532 16.59 4.02 28.94
CA GLY A 532 17.54 5.07 28.60
C GLY A 532 17.59 5.47 27.11
N VAL A 533 16.80 4.82 26.23
CA VAL A 533 16.80 5.10 24.78
C VAL A 533 15.44 5.62 24.32
N PHE A 534 14.37 4.84 24.48
CA PHE A 534 13.02 5.20 24.05
C PHE A 534 11.98 4.43 24.86
N GLN A 535 10.85 5.08 25.16
CA GLN A 535 9.79 4.48 26.00
C GLN A 535 9.13 3.28 25.33
N GLY A 536 9.06 3.26 23.99
CA GLY A 536 8.35 2.24 23.22
C GLY A 536 6.89 2.59 22.98
N LEU A 537 6.41 2.31 21.76
CA LEU A 537 5.03 2.59 21.36
C LEU A 537 4.01 1.75 22.14
N ILE A 538 4.28 0.46 22.38
CA ILE A 538 3.37 -0.43 23.11
C ILE A 538 3.18 0.05 24.57
N PRO A 539 4.24 0.40 25.32
CA PRO A 539 4.08 1.04 26.63
C PRO A 539 3.23 2.31 26.60
N ILE A 540 3.40 3.18 25.60
CA ILE A 540 2.61 4.42 25.45
C ILE A 540 1.13 4.11 25.16
N LEU A 541 0.85 3.17 24.25
CA LEU A 541 -0.51 2.71 23.95
C LEU A 541 -1.19 2.10 25.18
N ASN A 542 -0.48 1.29 25.98
CA ASN A 542 -1.03 0.73 27.21
C ASN A 542 -1.38 1.80 28.24
N CYS A 543 -0.52 2.82 28.41
CA CYS A 543 -0.81 3.96 29.28
C CYS A 543 -2.07 4.72 28.81
N TYR A 544 -2.24 4.91 27.50
CA TYR A 544 -3.49 5.48 26.96
C TYR A 544 -4.72 4.64 27.28
N LEU A 545 -4.65 3.33 27.07
CA LEU A 545 -5.76 2.41 27.36
C LEU A 545 -6.11 2.33 28.85
N GLU A 546 -5.15 2.55 29.75
CA GLU A 546 -5.38 2.62 31.20
C GLU A 546 -6.18 3.86 31.62
N ASN A 547 -6.03 4.96 30.88
CA ASN A 547 -6.72 6.22 31.14
C ASN A 547 -8.07 6.33 30.42
N MET A 548 -8.44 5.33 29.62
CA MET A 548 -9.70 5.32 28.87
C MET A 548 -10.71 4.36 29.49
N GLU A 549 -11.98 4.76 29.45
CA GLU A 549 -13.10 3.86 29.76
C GLU A 549 -13.28 2.86 28.59
N VAL A 550 -12.67 1.70 28.74
CA VAL A 550 -12.75 0.58 27.79
C VAL A 550 -13.36 -0.61 28.51
N ASP A 551 -14.38 -1.24 27.92
CA ASP A 551 -14.94 -2.47 28.47
C ASP A 551 -13.91 -3.62 28.44
N VAL A 552 -14.10 -4.60 29.31
CA VAL A 552 -13.12 -5.67 29.54
C VAL A 552 -12.86 -6.48 28.27
N ASP A 553 -13.91 -6.74 27.48
CA ASP A 553 -13.80 -7.57 26.27
C ASP A 553 -12.99 -6.84 25.19
N THR A 554 -13.32 -5.57 24.93
CA THR A 554 -12.55 -4.70 24.03
C THR A 554 -11.10 -4.57 24.47
N ARG A 555 -10.84 -4.35 25.77
CA ARG A 555 -9.48 -4.24 26.30
C ARG A 555 -8.70 -5.55 26.09
N CYS A 556 -9.32 -6.70 26.32
CA CYS A 556 -8.69 -8.01 26.08
C CYS A 556 -8.35 -8.21 24.59
N ALA A 557 -9.27 -7.85 23.68
CA ALA A 557 -9.03 -7.96 22.24
C ALA A 557 -7.85 -7.07 21.80
N ILE A 558 -7.84 -5.80 22.21
CA ILE A 558 -6.75 -4.86 21.91
C ILE A 558 -5.42 -5.39 22.45
N LEU A 559 -5.36 -5.88 23.70
CA LEU A 559 -4.13 -6.39 24.28
C LEU A 559 -3.59 -7.63 23.53
N ASN A 560 -4.48 -8.48 23.01
CA ASN A 560 -4.07 -9.63 22.18
C ASN A 560 -3.48 -9.18 20.84
N TYR A 561 -4.06 -8.16 20.20
CA TYR A 561 -3.48 -7.57 18.98
C TYR A 561 -2.12 -6.91 19.26
N LEU A 562 -2.01 -6.10 20.30
CA LEU A 562 -0.75 -5.46 20.69
C LEU A 562 0.33 -6.49 21.05
N LYS A 563 -0.05 -7.64 21.62
CA LYS A 563 0.84 -8.76 21.90
C LYS A 563 1.44 -9.34 20.62
N LEU A 564 0.68 -9.46 19.53
CA LEU A 564 1.19 -9.89 18.23
C LEU A 564 2.29 -8.93 17.74
N ILE A 565 2.01 -7.62 17.73
CA ILE A 565 2.94 -6.58 17.27
C ILE A 565 4.22 -6.58 18.13
N LYS A 566 4.08 -6.63 19.46
CA LYS A 566 5.20 -6.73 20.41
C LYS A 566 6.10 -7.93 20.14
N LYS A 567 5.51 -9.10 19.91
CA LYS A 567 6.26 -10.34 19.71
C LYS A 567 6.92 -10.41 18.33
N ARG A 568 6.31 -9.82 17.30
CA ARG A 568 6.95 -9.68 15.98
C ARG A 568 8.15 -8.73 16.04
N ALA A 569 7.99 -7.59 16.71
CA ALA A 569 9.06 -6.61 16.86
C ALA A 569 10.29 -7.18 17.58
N SER A 570 10.08 -7.98 18.63
CA SER A 570 11.15 -8.64 19.39
C SER A 570 11.71 -9.90 18.72
N GLY A 571 11.05 -10.41 17.68
CA GLY A 571 11.43 -11.64 17.00
C GLY A 571 10.99 -12.93 17.67
N GLU A 572 10.17 -12.87 18.72
CA GLU A 572 9.55 -14.04 19.34
C GLU A 572 8.52 -14.70 18.40
N LEU A 573 7.83 -13.89 17.58
CA LEU A 573 7.01 -14.36 16.47
C LEU A 573 7.63 -13.95 15.13
N MET A 574 7.45 -14.79 14.12
CA MET A 574 7.94 -14.53 12.77
C MET A 574 7.01 -13.56 12.03
N THR A 575 7.58 -12.79 11.12
CA THR A 575 6.80 -12.20 10.03
C THR A 575 6.37 -13.30 9.06
N MET A 576 5.33 -13.04 8.27
CA MET A 576 4.88 -13.98 7.25
C MET A 576 6.00 -14.28 6.24
N ALA A 577 6.78 -13.27 5.83
CA ALA A 577 7.92 -13.46 4.94
C ALA A 577 8.97 -14.42 5.53
N LYS A 578 9.34 -14.25 6.80
CA LYS A 578 10.30 -15.13 7.47
C LYS A 578 9.77 -16.57 7.58
N TRP A 579 8.51 -16.73 7.98
CA TRP A 579 7.89 -18.06 8.07
C TRP A 579 7.83 -18.77 6.73
N MET A 580 7.44 -18.08 5.65
CA MET A 580 7.42 -18.63 4.29
C MET A 580 8.82 -19.07 3.85
N ARG A 581 9.86 -18.28 4.14
CA ARG A 581 11.26 -18.66 3.88
C ARG A 581 11.68 -19.90 4.65
N GLU A 582 11.36 -19.97 5.94
CA GLU A 582 11.67 -21.16 6.75
C GLU A 582 10.94 -22.41 6.26
N PHE A 583 9.69 -22.26 5.80
CA PHE A 583 8.94 -23.34 5.18
C PHE A 583 9.68 -23.87 3.95
N VAL A 584 10.02 -22.99 3.00
CA VAL A 584 10.73 -23.37 1.77
C VAL A 584 12.10 -23.97 2.08
N ALA A 585 12.86 -23.37 2.99
CA ALA A 585 14.20 -23.85 3.37
C ALA A 585 14.18 -25.27 3.97
N LYS A 586 13.09 -25.67 4.63
CA LYS A 586 12.89 -27.00 5.23
C LYS A 586 12.19 -27.98 4.28
N HIS A 587 11.72 -27.52 3.12
CA HIS A 587 10.93 -28.35 2.21
C HIS A 587 11.80 -29.43 1.55
N PRO A 588 11.38 -30.72 1.48
CA PRO A 588 12.21 -31.81 0.96
C PRO A 588 12.67 -31.64 -0.49
N GLU A 589 11.87 -30.98 -1.33
CA GLU A 589 12.22 -30.69 -2.73
C GLU A 589 13.09 -29.43 -2.92
N TYR A 590 13.30 -28.63 -1.88
CA TYR A 590 14.08 -27.41 -2.03
C TYR A 590 15.57 -27.75 -2.16
N LYS A 591 16.17 -27.37 -3.28
CA LYS A 591 17.53 -27.76 -3.65
C LYS A 591 18.59 -26.75 -3.21
N GLN A 592 18.24 -25.80 -2.32
CA GLN A 592 19.13 -24.72 -1.91
C GLN A 592 19.64 -23.88 -3.10
N ASP A 593 18.85 -23.77 -4.16
CA ASP A 593 19.14 -23.07 -5.41
C ASP A 593 18.24 -21.83 -5.60
N SER A 594 17.49 -21.46 -4.56
CA SER A 594 16.49 -20.39 -4.56
C SER A 594 15.32 -20.59 -5.51
N VAL A 595 15.09 -21.81 -6.02
CA VAL A 595 13.95 -22.12 -6.91
C VAL A 595 12.77 -22.67 -6.11
N ILE A 596 11.57 -22.17 -6.41
CA ILE A 596 10.30 -22.62 -5.86
C ILE A 596 9.57 -23.42 -6.92
N SER A 597 9.55 -24.75 -6.81
CA SER A 597 8.82 -25.65 -7.72
C SER A 597 7.30 -25.54 -7.55
N ASP A 598 6.54 -26.09 -8.50
CA ASP A 598 5.07 -26.19 -8.37
C ASP A 598 4.66 -26.90 -7.08
N LYS A 599 5.37 -27.98 -6.72
CA LYS A 599 5.12 -28.75 -5.51
C LYS A 599 5.44 -27.98 -4.24
N ILE A 600 6.57 -27.27 -4.17
CA ILE A 600 6.89 -26.39 -3.03
C ILE A 600 5.79 -25.33 -2.86
N ASN A 601 5.36 -24.70 -3.97
CA ASN A 601 4.30 -23.72 -3.95
C ASN A 601 2.96 -24.31 -3.51
N TYR A 602 2.62 -25.51 -3.97
CA TYR A 602 1.40 -26.20 -3.59
C TYR A 602 1.38 -26.51 -2.09
N ASP A 603 2.43 -27.10 -1.54
CA ASP A 603 2.47 -27.44 -0.11
C ASP A 603 2.44 -26.19 0.78
N LEU A 604 3.14 -25.12 0.36
CA LEU A 604 3.12 -23.83 1.05
C LEU A 604 1.71 -23.22 1.07
N ILE A 605 1.09 -23.09 -0.11
CA ILE A 605 -0.21 -22.42 -0.24
C ILE A 605 -1.32 -23.27 0.37
N GLN A 606 -1.21 -24.60 0.32
CA GLN A 606 -2.12 -25.49 1.04
C GLN A 606 -2.01 -25.28 2.56
N GLN A 607 -0.80 -25.12 3.11
CA GLN A 607 -0.65 -24.83 4.52
C GLN A 607 -1.19 -23.43 4.87
N CYS A 608 -0.93 -22.41 4.04
CA CYS A 608 -1.53 -21.08 4.20
C CYS A 608 -3.05 -21.16 4.25
N ASP A 609 -3.67 -21.90 3.33
CA ASP A 609 -5.13 -22.08 3.27
C ASP A 609 -5.68 -22.70 4.57
N ARG A 610 -5.09 -23.81 5.04
CA ARG A 610 -5.49 -24.47 6.30
C ARG A 610 -5.33 -23.56 7.52
N ILE A 611 -4.24 -22.80 7.61
CA ILE A 611 -4.03 -21.82 8.69
C ILE A 611 -5.10 -20.72 8.62
N SER A 612 -5.38 -20.18 7.44
CA SER A 612 -6.36 -19.10 7.26
C SER A 612 -7.79 -19.52 7.61
N LYS A 613 -8.12 -20.81 7.45
CA LYS A 613 -9.39 -21.43 7.83
C LYS A 613 -9.47 -21.85 9.30
N GLY A 614 -8.35 -21.76 10.03
CA GLY A 614 -8.25 -22.24 11.42
C GLY A 614 -8.23 -23.76 11.56
N GLU A 615 -7.97 -24.49 10.47
CA GLU A 615 -7.85 -25.96 10.46
C GLU A 615 -6.48 -26.41 10.99
N GLU A 616 -5.46 -25.56 10.86
CA GLU A 616 -4.10 -25.80 11.33
C GLU A 616 -3.61 -24.62 12.17
N ALA A 617 -3.04 -24.88 13.34
CA ALA A 617 -2.45 -23.84 14.18
C ALA A 617 -1.02 -23.53 13.72
N CYS A 618 -0.63 -22.25 13.76
CA CYS A 618 0.74 -21.82 13.48
C CYS A 618 1.26 -20.92 14.62
N PRO A 619 1.74 -21.51 15.74
CA PRO A 619 2.24 -20.76 16.88
C PRO A 619 3.40 -19.83 16.56
N GLU A 620 4.20 -20.12 15.53
CA GLU A 620 5.34 -19.31 15.08
C GLU A 620 4.90 -17.98 14.45
N LEU A 621 3.71 -17.94 13.84
CA LEU A 621 3.13 -16.73 13.20
C LEU A 621 2.19 -15.96 14.12
N ILE A 622 1.34 -16.68 14.85
CA ILE A 622 0.16 -16.13 15.54
C ILE A 622 0.30 -16.25 17.06
N GLY A 623 1.25 -17.05 17.54
CA GLY A 623 1.35 -17.44 18.94
C GLY A 623 0.32 -18.49 19.34
N THR A 624 0.39 -18.95 20.58
CA THR A 624 -0.66 -19.79 21.16
C THR A 624 -1.84 -18.91 21.58
N PRO A 625 -3.08 -19.25 21.19
CA PRO A 625 -4.25 -18.54 21.68
C PRO A 625 -4.28 -18.57 23.21
N GLY A 626 -4.31 -17.41 23.85
CA GLY A 626 -4.75 -17.36 25.25
C GLY A 626 -6.23 -17.75 25.25
N ASN A 627 -6.57 -18.87 25.90
CA ASN A 627 -7.91 -19.45 25.99
C ASN A 627 -9.06 -18.44 25.75
N LYS A 628 -9.55 -18.32 24.50
CA LYS A 628 -10.90 -17.81 24.27
C LYS A 628 -11.81 -18.93 24.78
N VAL A 629 -12.38 -18.75 25.96
CA VAL A 629 -13.44 -19.64 26.47
C VAL A 629 -14.51 -19.68 25.37
N LYS A 630 -14.81 -20.89 24.90
CA LYS A 630 -15.78 -21.16 23.84
C LYS A 630 -17.17 -20.61 24.18
#